data_AF-A0A7Y7YMJ2-F1
#
_entry.id   AF-A0A7Y7YMJ2-F1
#
_cell.length_a   1.000
_cell.length_b   1.000
_cell.length_c   1.000
_cell.angle_alpha   90.00
_cell.angle_beta   90.00
_cell.angle_gamma   90.00
#
_symmetry.space_group_name_H-M   'P 1'
#
loop_
_entity.id
_entity.type
_entity.pdbx_description
1 polymer ?
#
loop_
_entity_poly.entity_id
_entity_poly.type
_entity_poly.pdbx_seq_one_letter_code
_entity_poly.pdbx_strand_id
1 'polypeptide(L)'
;MKGFIALFVLIASTASAGTLNDFFAKHPDLGDNLAIHNAISRASSMEAAGLARREGGDEKELMSTKGDQFAVLGLRRVKMYCGYPESAQMSGLSAEECKLVLSKNL
;
A
#
# COMPACT_ATOMS: atom_id res chain seq x y z
N MET A 1 -0.52 -47.53 -18.84
CA MET A 1 -1.83 -46.85 -18.58
C MET A 1 -1.65 -46.10 -17.28
N LYS A 2 -1.27 -44.80 -17.32
CA LYS A 2 -2.12 -43.60 -17.41
C LYS A 2 -3.06 -43.44 -16.20
N GLY A 3 -2.88 -42.35 -15.46
CA GLY A 3 -3.65 -41.94 -14.28
C GLY A 3 -2.92 -42.41 -13.02
N PHE A 4 -2.32 -41.56 -12.19
CA PHE A 4 -2.99 -40.53 -11.39
C PHE A 4 -2.09 -39.29 -11.19
N ILE A 5 -1.78 -38.55 -12.26
CA ILE A 5 -1.27 -37.17 -12.15
C ILE A 5 -2.47 -36.24 -12.27
N ALA A 6 -3.26 -36.09 -11.20
CA ALA A 6 -4.41 -35.17 -11.21
C ALA A 6 -4.91 -34.77 -9.82
N LEU A 7 -4.01 -34.46 -8.88
CA LEU A 7 -4.41 -33.89 -7.58
C LEU A 7 -3.45 -32.80 -7.09
N PHE A 8 -3.04 -31.91 -7.98
CA PHE A 8 -2.24 -30.72 -7.65
C PHE A 8 -2.81 -29.42 -8.23
N VAL A 9 -4.07 -29.44 -8.67
CA VAL A 9 -4.71 -28.28 -9.27
C VAL A 9 -5.77 -27.78 -8.30
N LEU A 10 -5.63 -26.50 -7.91
CA LEU A 10 -6.54 -25.69 -7.10
C LEU A 10 -6.20 -25.55 -5.60
N ILE A 11 -4.97 -25.13 -5.30
CA ILE A 11 -4.85 -24.02 -4.35
C ILE A 11 -4.76 -22.75 -5.20
N ALA A 12 -5.87 -22.42 -5.86
CA ALA A 12 -6.11 -21.04 -6.24
C ALA A 12 -6.30 -20.32 -4.92
N SER A 13 -5.20 -19.88 -4.31
CA SER A 13 -5.24 -18.92 -3.23
C SER A 13 -6.07 -17.77 -3.75
N THR A 14 -7.31 -17.67 -3.29
CA THR A 14 -8.09 -16.45 -3.34
C THR A 14 -7.26 -15.43 -2.57
N ALA A 15 -6.30 -14.80 -3.25
CA ALA A 15 -5.68 -13.59 -2.79
C ALA A 15 -6.82 -12.58 -2.78
N SER A 16 -7.54 -12.55 -1.66
CA SER A 16 -8.45 -11.47 -1.34
C SER A 16 -7.60 -10.23 -1.46
N ALA A 17 -7.83 -9.48 -2.55
CA ALA A 17 -7.07 -8.28 -2.80
C ALA A 17 -7.48 -7.31 -1.67
N GLY A 18 -6.49 -6.97 -0.84
CA GLY A 18 -6.73 -6.37 0.46
C GLY A 18 -7.10 -4.91 0.31
N THR A 19 -7.78 -4.39 1.32
CA THR A 19 -8.06 -2.98 1.48
C THR A 19 -6.86 -2.24 2.08
N LEU A 20 -6.90 -0.92 2.03
CA LEU A 20 -5.96 -0.08 2.76
C LEU A 20 -5.94 -0.38 4.27
N ASN A 21 -7.09 -0.73 4.84
CA ASN A 21 -7.19 -1.12 6.24
C ASN A 21 -6.47 -2.44 6.53
N ASP A 22 -6.50 -3.40 5.60
CA ASP A 22 -5.78 -4.66 5.75
C ASP A 22 -4.26 -4.45 5.78
N PHE A 23 -3.76 -3.43 5.06
CA PHE A 23 -2.37 -3.00 5.17
C PHE A 23 -2.05 -2.44 6.56
N PHE A 24 -2.87 -1.52 7.07
CA PHE A 24 -2.63 -0.93 8.39
C PHE A 24 -2.83 -1.93 9.54
N ALA A 25 -3.71 -2.92 9.40
CA ALA A 25 -3.85 -4.01 10.36
C ALA A 25 -2.57 -4.87 10.45
N LYS A 26 -1.85 -5.04 9.34
CA LYS A 26 -0.54 -5.73 9.30
C LYS A 26 0.61 -4.85 9.77
N HIS A 27 0.44 -3.52 9.74
CA HIS A 27 1.44 -2.53 10.13
C HIS A 27 0.85 -1.50 11.11
N PRO A 28 0.44 -1.95 12.31
CA PRO A 28 -0.32 -1.11 13.23
C PRO A 28 0.42 0.15 13.64
N ASP A 29 1.75 0.09 13.75
CA ASP A 29 2.55 1.27 14.09
C ASP A 29 2.57 2.35 13.00
N LEU A 30 2.31 1.99 11.74
CA LEU A 30 2.06 2.95 10.66
C LEU A 30 0.61 3.43 10.66
N GLY A 31 -0.33 2.58 11.09
CA GLY A 31 -1.77 2.88 11.14
C GLY A 31 -2.17 3.76 12.31
N ASP A 32 -1.53 3.59 13.47
CA ASP A 32 -1.82 4.28 14.73
C ASP A 32 -1.25 5.71 14.76
N ASN A 33 -0.21 5.98 13.96
CA ASN A 33 0.27 7.33 13.76
C ASN A 33 -0.56 8.02 12.66
N LEU A 34 -1.39 8.98 13.05
CA LEU A 34 -2.33 9.65 12.16
C LEU A 34 -1.66 10.38 10.98
N ALA A 35 -0.48 10.98 11.17
CA ALA A 35 0.23 11.68 10.10
C ALA A 35 0.75 10.70 9.05
N ILE A 36 1.38 9.60 9.50
CA ILE A 36 1.85 8.52 8.63
C ILE A 36 0.69 7.84 7.92
N HIS A 37 -0.38 7.51 8.65
CA HIS A 37 -1.60 6.94 8.10
C HIS A 37 -2.13 7.80 6.95
N ASN A 38 -2.30 9.09 7.20
CA ASN A 38 -2.82 10.03 6.19
C ASN A 38 -1.85 10.19 5.01
N ALA A 39 -0.55 10.26 5.26
CA ALA A 39 0.45 10.38 4.20
C ALA A 39 0.44 9.15 3.27
N ILE A 40 0.42 7.95 3.84
CA ILE A 40 0.36 6.69 3.10
C ILE A 40 -0.98 6.61 2.35
N SER A 41 -2.10 6.91 3.00
CA SER A 41 -3.44 6.85 2.38
C SER A 41 -3.53 7.77 1.17
N ARG A 42 -3.10 9.03 1.31
CA ARG A 42 -3.07 10.00 0.20
C ARG A 42 -2.16 9.52 -0.93
N ALA A 43 -0.94 9.08 -0.61
CA ALA A 43 -0.01 8.59 -1.61
C ALA A 43 -0.57 7.35 -2.34
N SER A 44 -1.27 6.47 -1.64
CA SER A 44 -1.93 5.28 -2.21
C SER A 44 -3.02 5.66 -3.20
N SER A 45 -3.92 6.57 -2.82
CA SER A 45 -4.95 7.11 -3.73
C SER A 45 -4.34 7.79 -4.95
N MET A 46 -3.20 8.49 -4.81
CA MET A 46 -2.50 9.08 -5.96
C MET A 46 -1.98 8.01 -6.94
N GLU A 47 -1.43 6.90 -6.43
CA GLU A 47 -0.99 5.78 -7.26
C GLU A 47 -2.17 5.08 -7.95
N ALA A 48 -3.27 4.85 -7.22
CA ALA A 48 -4.49 4.28 -7.77
C ALA A 48 -5.11 5.18 -8.85
N ALA A 49 -5.20 6.49 -8.61
CA ALA A 49 -5.65 7.47 -9.59
C ALA A 49 -4.74 7.50 -10.83
N GLY A 50 -3.43 7.39 -10.63
CA GLY A 50 -2.45 7.30 -11.70
C GLY A 50 -2.65 6.06 -12.58
N LEU A 51 -2.96 4.92 -11.96
CA LEU A 51 -3.29 3.68 -12.67
C LEU A 51 -4.60 3.82 -13.45
N ALA A 52 -5.68 4.26 -12.79
CA ALA A 52 -7.00 4.47 -13.40
C ALA A 52 -6.93 5.38 -14.63
N ARG A 53 -6.13 6.45 -14.58
CA ARG A 53 -5.91 7.37 -15.72
C ARG A 53 -5.20 6.72 -16.90
N ARG A 54 -4.26 5.79 -16.63
CA ARG A 54 -3.45 5.14 -17.67
C ARG A 54 -4.14 3.95 -18.31
N GLU A 55 -4.80 3.15 -17.50
CA GLU A 55 -5.34 1.84 -17.91
C GLU A 55 -6.87 1.84 -18.03
N GLY A 56 -7.51 2.95 -17.67
CA GLY A 56 -8.95 3.04 -17.50
C GLY A 56 -9.40 2.48 -16.15
N GLY A 57 -10.62 2.85 -15.73
CA GLY A 57 -11.22 2.43 -14.47
C GLY A 57 -11.46 3.56 -13.48
N ASP A 58 -11.81 3.20 -12.26
CA ASP A 58 -12.14 4.12 -11.17
C ASP A 58 -11.17 3.97 -9.99
N GLU A 59 -10.67 5.10 -9.48
CA GLU A 59 -9.74 5.13 -8.34
C GLU A 59 -10.34 4.51 -7.09
N LYS A 60 -11.63 4.78 -6.80
CA LYS A 60 -12.27 4.26 -5.59
C LYS A 60 -12.47 2.75 -5.69
N GLU A 61 -12.85 2.25 -6.86
CA GLU A 61 -12.92 0.80 -7.11
C GLU A 61 -11.56 0.14 -6.91
N LEU A 62 -10.50 0.72 -7.47
CA LEU A 62 -9.13 0.25 -7.29
C LEU A 62 -8.67 0.28 -5.82
N MET A 63 -8.96 1.34 -5.08
CA MET A 63 -8.64 1.44 -3.66
C MET A 63 -9.47 0.48 -2.80
N SER A 64 -10.71 0.19 -3.19
CA SER A 64 -11.58 -0.76 -2.47
C SER A 64 -11.19 -2.22 -2.69
N THR A 65 -10.64 -2.54 -3.87
CA THR A 65 -10.31 -3.92 -4.24
C THR A 65 -8.84 -4.23 -4.14
N LYS A 66 -7.93 -3.27 -4.27
CA LYS A 66 -6.47 -3.46 -4.28
C LYS A 66 -5.75 -2.44 -3.39
N GLY A 67 -6.45 -1.92 -2.38
CA GLY A 67 -5.96 -0.87 -1.50
C GLY A 67 -4.66 -1.25 -0.78
N ASP A 68 -4.45 -2.52 -0.44
CA ASP A 68 -3.23 -2.99 0.20
C ASP A 68 -2.01 -2.92 -0.73
N GLN A 69 -2.18 -3.22 -2.01
CA GLN A 69 -1.14 -3.09 -3.03
C GLN A 69 -0.76 -1.62 -3.24
N PHE A 70 -1.76 -0.73 -3.31
CA PHE A 70 -1.51 0.71 -3.39
C PHE A 70 -0.92 1.25 -2.10
N ALA A 71 -1.21 0.67 -0.94
CA ALA A 71 -0.59 1.02 0.33
C ALA A 71 0.92 0.78 0.35
N VAL A 72 1.38 -0.33 -0.25
CA VAL A 72 2.82 -0.60 -0.41
C VAL A 72 3.48 0.47 -1.30
N LEU A 73 2.84 0.85 -2.41
CA LEU A 73 3.34 1.91 -3.28
C LEU A 73 3.30 3.28 -2.58
N GLY A 74 2.24 3.56 -1.83
CA GLY A 74 2.07 4.75 -1.01
C GLY A 74 3.17 4.87 0.04
N LEU A 75 3.46 3.79 0.77
CA LEU A 75 4.57 3.74 1.71
C LEU A 75 5.90 4.02 1.01
N ARG A 76 6.16 3.42 -0.16
CA ARG A 76 7.40 3.67 -0.91
C ARG A 76 7.56 5.14 -1.27
N ARG A 77 6.49 5.79 -1.68
CA ARG A 77 6.46 7.23 -1.96
C ARG A 77 6.68 8.06 -0.69
N VAL A 78 6.09 7.68 0.44
CA VAL A 78 6.32 8.34 1.72
C VAL A 78 7.76 8.16 2.22
N LYS A 79 8.38 6.98 2.01
CA LYS A 79 9.82 6.78 2.27
C LYS A 79 10.69 7.72 1.43
N MET A 80 10.31 7.97 0.17
CA MET A 80 11.01 8.94 -0.67
C MET A 80 10.86 10.37 -0.12
N TYR A 81 9.68 10.78 0.34
CA TYR A 81 9.50 12.07 1.00
C TYR A 81 10.37 12.21 2.24
N CYS A 82 10.47 11.17 3.05
CA CYS A 82 11.33 11.14 4.23
C CYS A 82 12.83 11.14 3.93
N GLY A 83 13.23 10.88 2.69
CA GLY A 83 14.61 11.07 2.24
C GLY A 83 15.01 12.55 2.07
N TYR A 84 14.04 13.46 2.02
CA TYR A 84 14.26 14.88 1.79
C TYR A 84 13.45 15.73 2.81
N PRO A 85 14.11 16.46 3.73
CA PRO A 85 13.43 17.18 4.81
C PRO A 85 12.29 18.10 4.36
N GLU A 86 12.49 18.83 3.25
CA GLU A 86 11.47 19.71 2.68
C GLU A 86 10.23 18.94 2.19
N SER A 87 10.43 17.77 1.57
CA SER A 87 9.33 16.93 1.08
C SER A 87 8.55 16.28 2.22
N ALA A 88 9.25 15.87 3.28
CA ALA A 88 8.63 15.35 4.50
C ALA A 88 7.72 16.41 5.15
N GLN A 89 8.23 17.64 5.30
CA GLN A 89 7.47 18.75 5.87
C GLN A 89 6.22 19.09 5.05
N MET A 90 6.36 19.16 3.72
CA MET A 90 5.23 19.39 2.80
C MET A 90 4.19 18.26 2.85
N SER A 91 4.61 17.05 3.22
CA SER A 91 3.73 15.89 3.40
C SER A 91 3.10 15.82 4.80
N GLY A 92 3.45 16.77 5.69
CA GLY A 92 2.99 16.83 7.08
C GLY A 92 3.68 15.81 7.98
N LEU A 93 4.92 15.42 7.68
CA LEU A 93 5.69 14.44 8.43
C LEU A 93 6.85 15.10 9.19
N SER A 94 6.95 14.76 10.47
CA SER A 94 8.06 15.09 11.37
C SER A 94 9.28 14.18 11.15
N ALA A 95 10.41 14.53 11.77
CA ALA A 95 11.62 13.72 11.74
C ALA A 95 11.41 12.35 12.42
N GLU A 96 10.65 12.33 13.52
CA GLU A 96 10.31 11.12 14.27
C GLU A 96 9.43 10.18 13.44
N GLU A 97 8.42 10.73 12.75
CA GLU A 97 7.56 9.97 11.84
C GLU A 97 8.35 9.41 10.66
N CYS A 98 9.26 10.22 10.11
CA CYS A 98 10.12 9.76 9.05
C CYS A 98 11.10 8.68 9.49
N LYS A 99 11.61 8.73 10.72
CA LYS A 99 12.42 7.65 11.28
C LYS A 99 11.62 6.34 11.34
N LEU A 100 10.35 6.41 11.75
CA LEU A 100 9.48 5.24 11.77
C LEU A 100 9.23 4.68 10.36
N VAL A 101 8.84 5.53 9.42
CA VAL A 101 8.61 5.17 8.00
C VAL A 101 9.86 4.53 7.38
N LEU A 102 11.03 5.11 7.58
CA LEU A 102 12.29 4.63 7.00
C LEU A 102 12.74 3.29 7.59
N SER A 103 12.34 2.98 8.83
CA SER A 103 12.66 1.71 9.49
C SER A 103 11.92 0.50 8.90
N LYS A 104 10.89 0.72 8.07
CA LYS A 104 10.08 -0.35 7.49
C LYS A 104 10.74 -0.99 6.28
N ASN A 105 10.93 -2.30 6.35
CA ASN A 105 11.37 -3.12 5.22
C ASN A 105 10.15 -3.86 4.66
N LEU A 106 9.54 -3.24 3.64
CA LEU A 106 8.42 -3.75 2.85
C LEU A 106 8.79 -3.67 1.37
#